data_AF-A0A1C2JDA4-F1
#
_entry.id   AF-A0A1C2JDA4-F1
#
_cell.length_a   1.000
_cell.length_b   1.000
_cell.length_c   1.000
_cell.angle_alpha   90.00
_cell.angle_beta   90.00
_cell.angle_gamma   90.00
#
_symmetry.space_group_name_H-M   'P 1'
#
loop_
_entity.id
_entity.type
_entity.pdbx_description
1 polymer ?
#
loop_
_entity_poly.entity_id
_entity_poly.type
_entity_poly.pdbx_seq_one_letter_code
_entity_poly.pdbx_strand_id
1 'polypeptide(L)'
;MKQVPKFKTDAEAEAFLEQDLSDLDFRQFQPMRFEIAPKDAALNMRLPEALLEAVKAKAKAKGVPYTRYVRMLLEADVARPSHQQ
;
A
#
# COMPACT_ATOMS: atom_id res chain seq x y z
N MET A 1 4.03 -24.73 -9.58
CA MET A 1 3.91 -23.26 -9.64
C MET A 1 3.31 -22.82 -10.97
N LYS A 2 1.99 -22.64 -10.96
CA LYS A 2 1.18 -22.20 -12.10
C LYS A 2 1.18 -20.67 -12.22
N GLN A 3 1.13 -20.14 -13.44
CA GLN A 3 0.98 -18.70 -13.68
C GLN A 3 -0.50 -18.33 -13.80
N VAL A 4 -0.85 -17.07 -13.50
CA VAL A 4 -2.19 -16.54 -13.74
C VAL A 4 -2.38 -16.33 -15.24
N PRO A 5 -3.42 -16.91 -15.85
CA PRO A 5 -3.69 -16.73 -17.27
C PRO A 5 -4.25 -15.32 -17.56
N LYS A 6 -4.23 -14.92 -18.84
CA LYS A 6 -4.89 -13.67 -19.26
C LYS A 6 -6.39 -13.93 -19.45
N PHE A 7 -7.21 -13.23 -18.67
CA PHE A 7 -8.66 -13.24 -18.82
C PHE A 7 -9.11 -12.15 -19.80
N LYS A 8 -10.17 -12.44 -20.56
CA LYS A 8 -10.81 -11.46 -21.46
C LYS A 8 -12.08 -10.88 -20.85
N THR A 9 -12.63 -11.54 -19.84
CA THR A 9 -13.86 -11.11 -19.16
C THR A 9 -13.73 -11.30 -17.65
N ASP A 10 -14.51 -10.53 -16.90
CA ASP A 10 -14.57 -10.65 -15.44
C ASP A 10 -15.11 -12.02 -15.01
N ALA A 11 -16.08 -12.58 -15.75
CA ALA A 11 -16.64 -13.91 -15.46
C ALA A 11 -15.59 -15.04 -15.56
N GLU A 12 -14.67 -14.97 -16.52
CA GLU A 12 -13.54 -15.91 -16.62
C GLU A 12 -12.60 -15.78 -15.42
N ALA A 13 -12.36 -14.55 -14.95
CA ALA A 13 -11.53 -14.30 -13.79
C ALA A 13 -12.20 -14.81 -12.50
N GLU A 14 -13.50 -14.56 -12.33
CA GLU A 14 -14.29 -15.05 -11.20
C GLU A 14 -14.26 -16.58 -11.12
N ALA A 15 -14.55 -17.27 -12.23
CA ALA A 15 -14.49 -18.74 -12.28
C ALA A 15 -13.09 -19.29 -11.94
N PHE A 16 -12.03 -18.59 -12.33
CA PHE A 16 -10.66 -18.97 -11.95
C PHE A 16 -10.41 -18.83 -10.44
N LEU A 17 -11.03 -17.85 -9.77
CA LEU A 17 -10.85 -17.61 -8.34
C LEU A 17 -11.59 -18.63 -7.45
N GLU A 18 -12.55 -19.39 -7.99
CA GLU A 18 -13.30 -20.41 -7.25
C GLU A 18 -12.47 -21.66 -6.90
N GLN A 19 -11.32 -21.86 -7.55
CA GLN A 19 -10.46 -23.03 -7.34
C GLN A 19 -9.41 -22.80 -6.24
N ASP A 20 -8.73 -23.86 -5.80
CA ASP A 20 -7.56 -23.74 -4.93
C ASP A 20 -6.38 -23.08 -5.65
N LEU A 21 -5.92 -21.94 -5.11
CA LEU A 21 -4.87 -21.10 -5.67
C LEU A 21 -3.48 -21.33 -5.03
N SER A 22 -3.34 -22.32 -4.14
CA SER A 22 -2.13 -22.53 -3.35
C SER A 22 -0.88 -22.90 -4.18
N ASP A 23 -1.04 -23.46 -5.38
CA ASP A 23 0.06 -23.79 -6.31
C ASP A 23 0.37 -22.65 -7.32
N LEU A 24 -0.14 -21.43 -7.10
CA LEU A 24 0.24 -20.29 -7.93
C LEU A 24 1.69 -19.85 -7.65
N ASP A 25 2.37 -19.40 -8.70
CA ASP A 25 3.65 -18.73 -8.58
C ASP A 25 3.45 -17.31 -8.03
N PHE A 26 3.63 -17.10 -6.73
CA PHE A 26 3.44 -15.77 -6.14
C PHE A 26 4.49 -14.74 -6.56
N ARG A 27 5.61 -15.15 -7.18
CA ARG A 27 6.66 -14.24 -7.65
C ARG A 27 6.22 -13.42 -8.87
N GLN A 28 5.14 -13.82 -9.54
CA GLN A 28 4.58 -13.09 -10.67
C GLN A 28 3.84 -11.81 -10.23
N PHE A 29 3.46 -11.71 -8.96
CA PHE A 29 2.74 -10.55 -8.43
C PHE A 29 3.71 -9.49 -7.91
N GLN A 30 3.23 -8.24 -7.92
CA GLN A 30 3.91 -7.13 -7.28
C GLN A 30 3.27 -6.86 -5.91
N PRO A 31 4.05 -6.72 -4.83
CA PRO A 31 3.51 -6.36 -3.53
C PRO A 31 2.71 -5.05 -3.62
N MET A 32 1.44 -5.09 -3.21
CA MET A 32 0.57 -3.92 -3.15
C MET A 32 0.13 -3.68 -1.72
N ARG A 33 0.21 -2.42 -1.26
CA ARG A 33 -0.22 -2.03 0.08
C ARG A 33 -1.59 -1.36 0.00
N PHE A 34 -2.60 -2.05 0.51
CA PHE A 34 -3.96 -1.54 0.59
C PHE A 34 -4.17 -0.71 1.86
N GLU A 35 -5.03 0.31 1.77
CA GLU A 35 -5.55 1.04 2.93
C GLU A 35 -6.82 0.32 3.40
N ILE A 36 -6.67 -0.57 4.38
CA ILE A 36 -7.76 -1.43 4.87
C ILE A 36 -8.43 -0.82 6.12
N ALA A 37 -7.69 -0.04 6.91
CA ALA A 37 -8.19 0.56 8.15
C ALA A 37 -9.14 1.74 7.87
N PRO A 38 -10.23 1.90 8.65
CA PRO A 38 -11.11 3.06 8.57
C PRO A 38 -10.40 4.35 9.01
N LYS A 39 -10.84 5.50 8.49
CA LYS A 39 -10.33 6.84 8.84
C LYS A 39 -11.11 7.40 10.04
N ASP A 40 -10.90 6.82 11.21
CA ASP A 40 -11.67 7.09 12.43
C ASP A 40 -11.12 8.24 13.30
N ALA A 41 -9.83 8.57 13.18
CA ALA A 41 -9.17 9.63 13.93
C ALA A 41 -8.48 10.68 13.04
N ALA A 42 -8.41 11.93 13.53
CA ALA A 42 -7.76 13.05 12.85
C ALA A 42 -6.43 13.43 13.52
N LEU A 43 -5.40 13.68 12.69
CA LEU A 43 -4.10 14.17 13.12
C LEU A 43 -3.98 15.67 12.83
N ASN A 44 -3.94 16.51 13.87
CA ASN A 44 -3.77 17.95 13.76
C ASN A 44 -2.41 18.37 14.34
N MET A 45 -1.54 18.99 13.54
CA MET A 45 -0.21 19.41 13.98
C MET A 45 0.28 20.66 13.23
N ARG A 46 1.24 21.38 13.83
CA ARG A 46 1.97 22.46 13.16
C ARG A 46 3.28 21.93 12.59
N LEU A 47 3.64 22.39 11.39
CA LEU A 47 4.87 22.02 10.69
C LEU A 47 5.51 23.27 10.10
N PRO A 48 6.86 23.34 10.03
CA PRO A 48 7.54 24.31 9.19
C PRO A 48 7.10 24.17 7.73
N GLU A 49 6.90 25.29 7.05
CA GLU A 49 6.45 25.30 5.64
C GLU A 49 7.38 24.51 4.72
N ALA A 50 8.70 24.70 4.88
CA ALA A 50 9.71 23.97 4.11
C ALA A 50 9.60 22.44 4.27
N LEU A 51 9.22 21.96 5.47
CA LEU A 51 9.02 20.54 5.72
C LEU A 51 7.76 20.03 5.01
N LEU A 52 6.66 20.78 5.08
CA LEU A 52 5.41 20.42 4.40
C LEU A 52 5.62 20.30 2.88
N GLU A 53 6.33 21.25 2.28
CA GLU A 53 6.64 21.23 0.85
C GLU A 53 7.53 20.05 0.46
N ALA A 54 8.54 19.72 1.28
CA ALA A 54 9.38 18.55 1.06
C ALA A 54 8.56 17.23 1.12
N VAL A 55 7.60 17.13 2.05
CA VAL A 55 6.69 15.98 2.16
C VAL A 55 5.79 15.86 0.92
N LYS A 56 5.20 16.97 0.46
CA LYS A 56 4.38 17.00 -0.76
C LYS A 56 5.18 16.59 -1.99
N ALA A 57 6.42 17.07 -2.14
CA ALA A 57 7.30 16.71 -3.24
C ALA A 57 7.61 15.20 -3.26
N LYS A 58 7.93 14.61 -2.10
CA LYS A 58 8.16 13.16 -1.98
C LYS A 58 6.90 12.35 -2.29
N ALA A 59 5.72 12.82 -1.87
CA ALA A 59 4.45 12.17 -2.18
C ALA A 59 4.16 12.18 -3.69
N LYS A 60 4.37 13.33 -4.35
CA LYS A 60 4.24 13.47 -5.81
C LYS A 60 5.18 12.53 -6.56
N ALA A 61 6.45 12.43 -6.15
CA ALA A 61 7.42 11.52 -6.75
C ALA A 61 7.03 10.04 -6.62
N LYS A 62 6.24 9.70 -5.58
CA LYS A 62 5.68 8.34 -5.36
C LYS A 62 4.29 8.14 -5.97
N GLY A 63 3.71 9.15 -6.62
CA GLY A 63 2.38 9.06 -7.22
C GLY A 63 1.24 8.89 -6.22
N VAL A 64 1.42 9.32 -4.96
CA VAL A 64 0.41 9.20 -3.90
C VAL A 64 0.00 10.57 -3.35
N PRO A 65 -1.26 10.74 -2.88
CA PRO A 65 -1.66 11.94 -2.14
C PRO A 65 -0.77 12.17 -0.91
N TYR A 66 -0.44 13.42 -0.61
CA TYR A 66 0.48 13.73 0.48
C TYR A 66 -0.03 13.26 1.86
N THR A 67 -1.34 13.28 2.11
CA THR A 67 -1.95 12.76 3.34
C THR A 67 -1.76 11.25 3.48
N ARG A 68 -1.94 10.49 2.38
CA ARG A 68 -1.62 9.06 2.32
C ARG A 68 -0.13 8.83 2.58
N TYR A 69 0.73 9.66 2.02
CA TYR A 69 2.18 9.56 2.26
C TYR A 69 2.56 9.80 3.73
N VAL A 70 1.98 10.81 4.39
CA VAL A 70 2.19 11.05 5.82
C VAL A 70 1.78 9.83 6.65
N ARG A 71 0.59 9.28 6.39
CA ARG A 71 0.15 8.05 7.09
C ARG A 71 1.11 6.89 6.85
N MET A 72 1.58 6.69 5.62
CA MET A 72 2.52 5.62 5.31
C MET A 72 3.84 5.73 6.09
N LEU A 73 4.31 6.97 6.32
CA LEU A 73 5.49 7.23 7.15
C LEU A 73 5.23 6.89 8.62
N LEU A 74 4.08 7.27 9.17
CA LEU A 74 3.69 6.96 10.54
C LEU A 74 3.58 5.44 10.76
N GLU A 75 2.89 4.72 9.85
CA GLU A 75 2.78 3.26 9.88
C GLU A 75 4.16 2.59 9.83
N ALA A 76 5.07 3.10 8.97
CA ALA A 76 6.42 2.55 8.84
C ALA A 76 7.32 2.87 10.04
N ASP A 77 7.08 3.97 10.75
CA ASP A 77 7.78 4.31 11.98
C ASP A 77 7.35 3.41 13.14
N VAL A 78 6.04 3.27 13.36
CA VAL A 78 5.47 2.44 14.44
C VAL A 78 5.79 0.95 14.24
N ALA A 79 5.83 0.47 12.99
CA ALA A 79 6.13 -0.93 12.69
C ALA A 79 7.62 -1.30 12.89
N ARG A 80 8.53 -0.32 13.00
CA ARG A 80 9.94 -0.61 13.25
C ARG A 80 10.10 -1.01 14.73
N PRO A 81 10.69 -2.19 15.03
CA PRO A 81 10.96 -2.56 16.40
C PRO A 81 11.88 -1.51 17.03
N SER A 82 11.51 -1.02 18.22
CA SER A 82 12.37 -0.12 18.97
C SER A 82 13.67 -0.85 19.26
N HIS A 83 14.79 -0.37 18.71
CA HIS A 83 16.09 -0.70 19.25
C HIS A 83 16.15 -0.07 20.65
N GLN A 84 15.73 -0.84 21.66
CA GLN A 84 16.12 -0.56 23.03
C GLN A 84 17.64 -0.73 23.09
N GLN A 85 18.35 0.40 23.11
CA GLN A 85 19.71 0.49 23.62
C GLN A 85 19.63 0.86 25.10
#